data_AF-A0A7C4HU33-F1
#
_entry.id   AF-A0A7C4HU33-F1
#
_cell.length_a   1.000
_cell.length_b   1.000
_cell.length_c   1.000
_cell.angle_alpha   90.00
_cell.angle_beta   90.00
_cell.angle_gamma   90.00
#
_symmetry.space_group_name_H-M   'P 1'
#
loop_
_entity.id
_entity.type
_entity.pdbx_description
1 polymer ?
#
loop_
_entity_poly.entity_id
_entity_poly.type
_entity_poly.pdbx_seq_one_letter_code
_entity_poly.pdbx_strand_id
1 'polypeptide(L)' 'MIKRILVAIDGSEHAYKALDFALDLAEKYSATVTIINVFKRQ' A
#
# COMPACT_ATOMS: atom_id res chain seq x y z
N MET A 1 8.76 -15.35 -4.63
CA MET A 1 8.14 -14.54 -3.54
C MET A 1 7.98 -13.11 -3.99
N ILE A 2 6.99 -12.42 -3.42
CA ILE A 2 6.75 -10.98 -3.63
C ILE A 2 7.92 -10.21 -3.02
N LYS A 3 8.44 -9.21 -3.74
CA LYS A 3 9.58 -8.37 -3.30
C LYS A 3 9.23 -6.88 -3.17
N ARG A 4 8.18 -6.43 -3.88
CA ARG A 4 7.73 -5.05 -3.91
C ARG A 4 6.21 -5.02 -3.93
N ILE A 5 5.62 -4.20 -3.08
CA ILE A 5 4.18 -4.00 -2.95
C ILE A 5 3.90 -2.52 -3.17
N LEU A 6 3.00 -2.20 -4.09
CA LEU A 6 2.51 -0.83 -4.30
C LEU A 6 1.12 -0.72 -3.71
N VAL A 7 0.90 0.24 -2.83
CA VAL A 7 -0.40 0.52 -2.19
C VAL A 7 -0.89 1.89 -2.63
N ALA A 8 -2.05 1.92 -3.28
CA ALA A 8 -2.73 3.16 -3.60
C ALA A 8 -3.59 3.59 -2.40
N ILE A 9 -3.46 4.84 -1.97
CA ILE A 9 -4.28 5.43 -0.91
C ILE A 9 -5.04 6.64 -1.45
N ASP A 10 -6.30 6.77 -1.05
CA ASP A 10 -7.18 7.90 -1.37
C ASP A 10 -7.60 8.69 -0.11
N GLY A 11 -7.07 8.31 1.06
CA GLY A 11 -7.40 8.89 2.35
C GLY A 11 -8.63 8.29 3.03
N SER A 12 -9.31 7.31 2.42
CA SER A 12 -10.43 6.60 3.05
C SER A 12 -9.97 5.56 4.07
N GLU A 13 -10.85 5.23 5.02
CA GLU A 13 -10.64 4.13 5.98
C GLU A 13 -10.35 2.79 5.29
N HIS A 14 -10.94 2.55 4.12
CA HIS A 14 -10.71 1.34 3.35
C HIS A 14 -9.30 1.28 2.77
N ALA A 15 -8.77 2.42 2.32
CA ALA A 15 -7.40 2.50 1.84
C ALA A 15 -6.38 2.28 2.97
N TYR A 16 -6.66 2.74 4.20
CA TYR A 16 -5.80 2.45 5.34
C TYR A 16 -5.84 0.98 5.75
N LYS A 17 -7.01 0.32 5.74
CA LYS A 17 -7.09 -1.13 5.94
C LYS A 17 -6.32 -1.93 4.88
N ALA A 18 -6.32 -1.46 3.63
CA ALA A 18 -5.53 -2.06 2.56
C ALA A 18 -4.02 -1.89 2.81
N LEU A 19 -3.61 -0.74 3.38
CA LEU A 19 -2.23 -0.51 3.81
C LEU A 19 -1.84 -1.45 4.95
N ASP A 20 -2.68 -1.63 5.96
CA ASP A 20 -2.41 -2.56 7.08
C ASP A 20 -2.17 -3.98 6.57
N PHE A 21 -3.04 -4.48 5.68
CA PHE A 21 -2.87 -5.78 5.04
C PHE A 21 -1.58 -5.87 4.20
N ALA A 22 -1.22 -4.80 3.50
CA ALA A 22 0.00 -4.76 2.71
C ALA A 22 1.26 -4.80 3.58
N LEU A 23 1.22 -4.23 4.79
CA LEU A 23 2.30 -4.27 5.77
C LEU A 23 2.50 -5.69 6.33
N ASP A 24 1.42 -6.39 6.67
CA ASP A 24 1.48 -7.80 7.11
C ASP A 24 2.14 -8.68 6.03
N LEU A 25 1.77 -8.42 4.76
CA LEU A 25 2.36 -9.13 3.62
C LEU A 25 3.84 -8.76 3.45
N ALA A 26 4.19 -7.49 3.62
CA ALA A 26 5.56 -7.03 3.50
C ALA A 26 6.48 -7.66 4.55
N GLU A 27 6.01 -7.77 5.79
CA GLU A 27 6.73 -8.43 6.88
C GLU A 27 6.98 -9.91 6.55
N LYS A 28 5.92 -10.63 6.17
CA LYS A 28 6.00 -12.06 5.81
C LYS A 28 6.96 -12.35 4.66
N TYR A 29 7.01 -11.46 3.68
CA TYR A 29 7.79 -11.66 2.46
C TYR A 29 9.12 -10.89 2.44
N SER A 30 9.45 -10.16 3.50
CA SER A 30 10.56 -9.20 3.54
C SER A 30 10.57 -8.27 2.31
N ALA A 31 9.38 -7.79 1.96
CA ALA A 31 9.15 -6.97 0.77
C ALA A 31 9.14 -5.48 1.11
N THR A 32 9.46 -4.64 0.11
CA THR A 32 9.34 -3.17 0.26
C THR A 32 7.93 -2.72 -0.09
N VAL A 33 7.36 -1.84 0.72
CA VAL A 33 6.08 -1.16 0.43
C VAL A 33 6.34 0.23 -0.12
N THR A 34 5.69 0.56 -1.24
CA THR A 34 5.62 1.92 -1.79
C THR A 34 4.18 2.38 -1.72
N ILE A 35 3.96 3.57 -1.19
CA ILE A 35 2.61 4.16 -1.05
C ILE A 35 2.47 5.27 -2.10
N ILE A 36 1.32 5.31 -2.79
CA ILE A 36 0.99 6.35 -3.76
C ILE A 36 -0.39 6.93 -3.49
N ASN A 37 -0.50 8.25 -3.58
CA ASN A 37 -1.78 8.95 -3.66
C ASN A 37 -1.82 9.72 -4.98
N VAL A 38 -2.94 9.65 -5.70
CA VAL A 38 -3.10 10.31 -6.99
C VAL A 38 -4.18 11.39 -6.87
N PHE A 39 -3.78 12.62 -7.15
CA PHE A 39 -4.69 13.75 -7.24
C PHE A 39 -5.07 14.01 -8.70
N LYS A 40 -6.34 14.36 -8.94
CA LYS A 40 -6.76 14.81 -10.27
C LYS A 40 -6.07 16.13 -10.60
N ARG A 41 -5.54 16.24 -11.82
CA ARG A 41 -5.02 17.51 -12.34
C ARG A 41 -6.20 18.45 -12.59
N GLN A 42 -6.11 19.68 -12.08
CA GLN A 42 -7.03 20.77 -12.41
C GLN A 42 -6.65 21.38 -13.76
#